data_AF-A0A9D7PYF6-F1
#
_entry.id   AF-A0A9D7PYF6-F1
#
_cell.length_a   1.000
_cell.length_b   1.000
_cell.length_c   1.000
_cell.angle_alpha   90.00
_cell.angle_beta   90.00
_cell.angle_gamma   90.00
#
_symmetry.space_group_name_H-M   'P 1'
#
loop_
_entity.id
_entity.type
_entity.pdbx_description
1 polymer ?
#
loop_
_entity_poly.entity_id
_entity_poly.type
_entity_poly.pdbx_seq_one_letter_code
_entity_poly.pdbx_strand_id
1 'polypeptide(L)'
;MKNNLMLFYQVQLIDRHIDKLEEQRGDLPLTVEALEAKLENLKVAVDEKAALKIEWIEKRESNTEKINELLDNQKRAKAQLYKVRNNKEYDTITKSIDAADAEVYPPRKERSKVSSPIFVLSMEVEGLNPNY
;
A
#
# COMPACT_ATOMS: atom_id res chain seq x y z
N MET A 1 40.29 -48.91 -34.97
CA MET A 1 41.19 -48.08 -34.13
C MET A 1 41.17 -46.60 -34.50
N LYS A 2 41.36 -46.18 -35.77
CA LYS A 2 41.34 -44.75 -36.18
C LYS A 2 40.02 -44.00 -35.83
N ASN A 3 38.86 -44.62 -36.04
CA ASN A 3 37.58 -43.96 -35.75
C ASN A 3 37.37 -43.66 -34.26
N ASN A 4 37.77 -44.57 -33.37
CA ASN A 4 37.66 -44.32 -31.93
C ASN A 4 38.53 -43.15 -31.49
N LEU A 5 39.73 -43.01 -32.07
CA LEU A 5 40.65 -41.92 -31.72
C LEU A 5 40.14 -40.56 -32.19
N MET A 6 39.54 -40.50 -33.39
CA MET A 6 38.85 -39.28 -33.86
C MET A 6 37.64 -38.93 -33.00
N LEU A 7 36.87 -39.92 -32.55
CA LEU A 7 35.72 -39.71 -31.68
C LEU A 7 36.16 -39.17 -30.31
N PHE A 8 37.21 -39.73 -29.71
CA PHE A 8 37.78 -39.21 -28.46
C PHE A 8 38.31 -37.79 -28.59
N TYR A 9 38.96 -37.46 -29.72
CA TYR A 9 39.44 -36.11 -29.97
C TYR A 9 38.28 -35.10 -30.11
N GLN A 10 37.18 -35.48 -30.75
CA GLN A 10 35.98 -34.63 -30.84
C GLN A 10 35.35 -34.39 -29.47
N VAL A 11 35.23 -35.43 -28.64
CA VAL A 11 34.72 -35.30 -27.27
C VAL A 11 35.61 -34.36 -26.45
N GLN A 12 36.94 -34.51 -26.49
CA GLN A 12 37.87 -33.59 -25.82
C GLN A 12 37.79 -32.14 -26.34
N LEU A 13 37.40 -31.94 -27.60
CA LEU A 13 37.19 -30.61 -28.14
C LEU A 13 35.91 -29.99 -27.59
N ILE A 14 34.86 -30.80 -27.42
CA ILE A 14 33.59 -30.40 -26.81
C ILE A 14 33.81 -30.08 -25.33
N ASP A 15 34.49 -30.94 -24.58
CA ASP A 15 34.78 -30.73 -23.15
C ASP A 15 35.53 -29.40 -22.93
N ARG A 16 36.55 -29.11 -23.74
CA ARG A 16 37.27 -27.82 -23.65
C ARG A 16 36.40 -26.59 -23.99
N HIS A 17 35.39 -26.75 -24.85
CA HIS A 17 34.43 -25.67 -25.10
C HIS A 17 33.46 -25.49 -23.94
N ILE A 18 33.04 -26.60 -23.30
CA ILE A 18 32.22 -26.57 -22.10
C ILE A 18 32.97 -25.87 -20.96
N ASP A 19 34.23 -26.23 -20.71
CA ASP A 19 35.06 -25.60 -19.67
C ASP A 19 35.18 -24.09 -19.86
N LYS A 20 35.41 -23.63 -21.11
CA LYS A 20 35.44 -22.18 -21.42
C LYS A 20 34.10 -21.49 -21.20
N LEU A 21 33.00 -22.16 -21.53
CA LEU A 21 31.66 -21.61 -21.30
C LEU A 21 31.35 -21.51 -19.80
N GLU A 22 31.77 -22.49 -19.00
CA GLU A 22 31.63 -22.44 -17.54
C GLU A 22 32.49 -21.34 -16.91
N GLU A 23 33.73 -21.19 -17.35
CA GLU A 23 34.63 -20.11 -16.91
C GLU A 23 34.05 -18.73 -17.24
N GLN A 24 33.49 -18.56 -18.45
CA GLN A 24 32.83 -17.33 -18.87
C GLN A 24 31.53 -17.06 -18.10
N ARG A 25 30.79 -18.10 -17.73
CA ARG A 25 29.57 -17.98 -16.91
C ARG A 25 29.91 -17.52 -15.50
N GLY A 26 31.02 -17.99 -14.92
CA GLY A 26 31.47 -17.59 -13.59
C GLY A 26 30.34 -17.57 -12.57
N ASP A 27 30.20 -16.46 -11.83
CA ASP A 27 29.15 -16.25 -10.83
C ASP A 27 27.83 -15.68 -11.41
N LEU A 28 27.73 -15.50 -12.73
CA LEU A 28 26.55 -14.93 -13.37
C LEU A 28 25.25 -15.72 -13.06
N PRO A 29 25.22 -17.06 -13.06
CA PRO A 29 24.02 -17.81 -12.71
C PRO A 29 23.53 -17.52 -11.28
N LEU A 30 24.48 -17.39 -10.34
CA LEU A 30 24.20 -17.19 -8.92
C LEU A 30 23.76 -15.74 -8.64
N THR A 31 24.32 -14.78 -9.38
CA THR A 31 23.86 -13.37 -9.31
C THR A 31 22.48 -13.19 -9.93
N VAL A 32 22.16 -13.89 -11.02
CA VAL A 32 20.82 -13.88 -11.62
C VAL A 32 19.79 -14.46 -10.65
N GLU A 33 20.07 -15.61 -10.03
CA GLU A 33 19.18 -16.21 -9.02
C GLU A 33 18.97 -15.26 -7.81
N ALA A 34 20.04 -14.62 -7.33
CA ALA A 34 19.94 -13.64 -6.26
C ALA A 34 19.12 -12.38 -6.65
N LEU A 35 19.22 -11.94 -7.91
CA LEU A 35 18.44 -10.83 -8.44
C LEU A 35 16.97 -11.20 -8.62
N GLU A 36 16.68 -12.41 -9.11
CA GLU A 36 15.31 -12.95 -9.23
C GLU A 36 14.64 -13.04 -7.85
N ALA A 37 15.33 -13.58 -6.85
CA ALA A 37 14.82 -13.63 -5.48
C ALA A 37 14.58 -12.23 -4.88
N LYS A 38 15.47 -11.25 -5.16
CA LYS A 38 15.23 -9.84 -4.74
C LYS A 38 14.01 -9.25 -5.44
N LEU A 39 13.83 -9.55 -6.72
CA LEU A 39 12.71 -9.04 -7.51
C LEU A 39 11.38 -9.64 -7.04
N GLU A 40 11.36 -10.92 -6.68
CA GLU A 40 10.20 -11.56 -6.08
C GLU A 40 9.85 -10.95 -4.72
N ASN A 41 10.83 -10.76 -3.84
CA ASN A 41 10.62 -10.08 -2.56
C ASN A 41 10.09 -8.65 -2.73
N LEU A 42 10.61 -7.90 -3.72
CA LEU A 42 10.12 -6.56 -4.03
C LEU A 42 8.68 -6.58 -4.55
N LYS A 43 8.30 -7.55 -5.39
CA LYS A 43 6.91 -7.72 -5.85
C LYS A 43 5.97 -7.97 -4.68
N VAL A 44 6.32 -8.89 -3.77
CA VAL A 44 5.53 -9.17 -2.57
C VAL A 44 5.37 -7.91 -1.71
N ALA A 45 6.46 -7.18 -1.48
CA ALA A 45 6.42 -5.93 -0.70
C ALA A 45 5.53 -4.85 -1.36
N VAL A 46 5.51 -4.78 -2.69
CA VAL A 46 4.62 -3.85 -3.43
C VAL A 46 3.16 -4.27 -3.27
N ASP A 47 2.85 -5.55 -3.42
CA ASP A 47 1.48 -6.07 -3.29
C ASP A 47 0.93 -5.86 -1.87
N GLU A 48 1.75 -6.11 -0.84
CA GLU A 48 1.40 -5.84 0.56
C GLU A 48 1.11 -4.35 0.80
N LYS A 49 1.98 -3.46 0.29
CA LYS A 49 1.77 -2.00 0.38
C LYS A 49 0.53 -1.54 -0.38
N ALA A 50 0.23 -2.14 -1.52
CA ALA A 50 -0.96 -1.85 -2.30
C ALA A 50 -2.23 -2.26 -1.55
N ALA A 51 -2.25 -3.44 -0.93
CA ALA A 51 -3.36 -3.90 -0.10
C ALA A 51 -3.59 -2.96 1.11
N LEU A 52 -2.53 -2.58 1.81
CA LEU A 52 -2.62 -1.60 2.90
C LEU A 52 -3.17 -0.25 2.40
N LYS A 53 -2.74 0.24 1.25
CA LYS A 53 -3.27 1.49 0.68
C LYS A 53 -4.79 1.43 0.49
N ILE A 54 -5.31 0.31 0.00
CA ILE A 54 -6.76 0.12 -0.20
C ILE A 54 -7.49 0.16 1.14
N GLU A 55 -7.04 -0.61 2.14
CA GLU A 55 -7.64 -0.63 3.48
C GLU A 55 -7.68 0.77 4.10
N TRP A 56 -6.60 1.54 3.92
CA TRP A 56 -6.51 2.90 4.47
C TRP A 56 -7.45 3.87 3.75
N ILE A 57 -7.65 3.71 2.44
CA ILE A 57 -8.61 4.51 1.67
C ILE A 57 -10.04 4.20 2.13
N GLU A 58 -10.41 2.93 2.25
CA GLU A 58 -11.73 2.51 2.76
C GLU A 58 -12.00 3.07 4.16
N LYS A 59 -11.00 2.97 5.06
CA LYS A 59 -11.10 3.52 6.41
C LYS A 59 -11.24 5.05 6.41
N ARG A 60 -10.59 5.74 5.46
CA ARG A 60 -10.74 7.19 5.28
C ARG A 60 -12.15 7.52 4.79
N GLU A 61 -12.70 6.79 3.84
CA GLU A 61 -14.05 7.00 3.30
C GLU A 61 -15.12 6.77 4.37
N SER A 62 -15.07 5.64 5.09
CA SER A 62 -15.98 5.35 6.20
C SER A 62 -15.96 6.45 7.28
N ASN A 63 -14.76 6.92 7.65
CA ASN A 63 -14.64 8.05 8.59
C ASN A 63 -15.22 9.36 8.01
N THR A 64 -15.14 9.56 6.69
CA THR A 64 -15.69 10.74 6.03
C THR A 64 -17.21 10.71 6.07
N GLU A 65 -17.83 9.58 5.76
CA GLU A 65 -19.28 9.38 5.84
C GLU A 65 -19.79 9.62 7.25
N LYS A 66 -19.15 9.01 8.25
CA LYS A 66 -19.51 9.19 9.67
C LYS A 66 -19.42 10.64 10.12
N ILE A 67 -18.39 11.37 9.69
CA ILE A 67 -18.28 12.82 9.96
C ILE A 67 -19.43 13.58 9.30
N ASN A 68 -19.77 13.27 8.06
CA ASN A 68 -20.85 13.96 7.34
C ASN A 68 -22.22 13.73 8.00
N GLU A 69 -22.52 12.50 8.42
CA GLU A 69 -23.75 12.17 9.14
C GLU A 69 -23.86 12.95 10.46
N LEU A 70 -22.78 12.99 11.25
CA LEU A 70 -22.75 13.73 12.51
C LEU A 70 -22.91 15.24 12.28
N LEU A 71 -22.27 15.80 11.25
CA LEU A 71 -22.43 17.21 10.88
C LEU A 71 -23.86 17.53 10.44
N ASP A 72 -24.51 16.65 9.69
CA ASP A 72 -25.90 16.86 9.28
C ASP A 72 -26.87 16.74 10.45
N ASN A 73 -26.65 15.80 11.37
CA ASN A 73 -27.38 15.74 12.63
C ASN A 73 -27.18 17.01 13.47
N GLN A 74 -25.95 17.53 13.53
CA GLN A 74 -25.66 18.78 14.19
C GLN A 74 -26.40 19.97 13.55
N LYS A 75 -26.46 20.05 12.22
CA LYS A 75 -27.23 21.09 11.50
C LYS A 75 -28.71 21.00 11.82
N ARG A 76 -29.29 19.79 11.87
CA ARG A 76 -30.70 19.58 12.24
C ARG A 76 -30.96 20.03 13.68
N ALA A 77 -30.08 19.69 14.62
CA ALA A 77 -30.16 20.13 16.01
C ALA A 77 -30.06 21.67 16.13
N LYS A 78 -29.13 22.30 15.39
CA LYS A 78 -29.02 23.76 15.30
C LYS A 78 -30.29 24.41 14.73
N ALA A 79 -30.91 23.81 13.72
CA ALA A 79 -32.17 24.29 13.17
C ALA A 79 -33.35 24.16 14.15
N GLN A 80 -33.36 23.11 14.97
CA GLN A 80 -34.33 22.93 16.05
C GLN A 80 -34.15 23.97 17.16
N LEU A 81 -32.91 24.35 17.49
CA LEU A 81 -32.61 25.38 18.50
C LEU A 81 -33.34 26.71 18.24
N TYR A 82 -33.46 27.13 16.98
CA TYR A 82 -34.15 28.38 16.60
C TYR A 82 -35.67 28.34 16.78
N LYS A 83 -36.28 27.16 16.90
CA LYS A 83 -37.74 27.00 17.07
C LYS A 83 -38.15 26.89 18.54
N VAL A 84 -37.20 26.80 19.44
CA VAL A 84 -37.44 26.47 20.84
C VAL A 84 -37.75 27.73 21.64
N ARG A 85 -38.86 27.68 22.39
CA ARG A 85 -39.35 28.79 23.23
C ARG A 85 -39.17 28.54 24.73
N ASN A 86 -38.66 27.36 25.11
CA ASN A 86 -38.49 26.91 26.49
C ASN A 86 -37.00 26.77 26.83
N ASN A 87 -36.54 27.44 27.88
CA ASN A 87 -35.13 27.41 28.31
C ASN A 87 -34.63 25.99 28.63
N LYS A 88 -35.49 25.09 29.13
CA LYS A 88 -35.10 23.70 29.41
C LYS A 88 -34.81 22.92 28.12
N GLU A 89 -35.62 23.14 27.09
CA GLU A 89 -35.43 22.52 25.77
C GLU A 89 -34.19 23.10 25.08
N TYR A 90 -33.97 24.41 25.25
CA TYR A 90 -32.78 25.10 24.74
C TYR A 90 -31.49 24.50 25.32
N ASP A 91 -31.42 24.30 26.64
CA ASP A 91 -30.27 23.68 27.30
C ASP A 91 -30.06 22.23 26.85
N THR A 92 -31.15 21.46 26.67
CA THR A 92 -31.02 20.06 26.20
C THR A 92 -30.52 19.96 24.76
N ILE A 93 -30.97 20.84 23.87
CA ILE A 93 -30.53 20.86 22.47
C ILE A 93 -29.09 21.36 22.38
N THR A 94 -28.72 22.36 23.18
CA THR A 94 -27.34 22.86 23.24
C THR A 94 -26.37 21.76 23.70
N LYS A 95 -26.72 21.01 24.76
CA LYS A 95 -25.92 19.84 25.19
C LYS A 95 -25.82 18.75 24.12
N SER A 96 -26.88 18.55 23.34
CA SER A 96 -26.88 17.60 22.21
C SER A 96 -25.93 18.04 21.09
N ILE A 97 -25.88 19.35 20.79
CA ILE A 97 -24.93 19.92 19.81
C ILE A 97 -23.49 19.77 20.29
N ASP A 98 -23.21 20.08 21.57
CA ASP A 98 -21.87 19.93 22.15
C ASP A 98 -21.42 18.45 22.18
N ALA A 99 -22.35 17.53 22.47
CA ALA A 99 -22.10 16.09 22.41
C ALA A 99 -21.79 15.63 20.97
N ALA A 100 -22.54 16.11 19.98
CA ALA A 100 -22.30 15.81 18.57
C ALA A 100 -20.93 16.36 18.10
N ASP A 101 -20.53 17.57 18.54
CA ASP A 101 -19.20 18.12 18.24
C ASP A 101 -18.07 17.27 18.86
N ALA A 102 -18.27 16.79 20.09
CA ALA A 102 -17.33 15.89 20.74
C ALA A 102 -17.22 14.54 19.99
N GLU A 103 -18.33 14.05 19.43
CA GLU A 103 -18.39 12.79 18.68
C GLU A 103 -17.76 12.88 17.27
N VAL A 104 -17.76 14.08 16.65
CA VAL A 104 -17.06 14.34 15.38
C VAL A 104 -15.53 14.33 15.54
N TYR A 105 -15.02 14.71 16.72
CA TYR A 105 -13.58 14.83 16.98
C TYR A 105 -12.79 13.52 16.75
N PRO A 106 -13.16 12.36 17.31
CA PRO A 106 -12.44 11.10 17.12
C PRO A 106 -12.30 10.66 15.64
N PRO A 107 -13.37 10.53 14.83
CA PRO A 107 -13.24 10.11 13.44
C PRO A 107 -12.48 11.16 12.60
N ARG A 108 -12.61 12.45 12.93
CA ARG A 108 -11.82 13.52 12.27
C ARG A 108 -10.32 13.38 12.54
N LYS A 109 -9.95 13.09 13.79
CA LYS A 109 -8.56 12.84 14.20
C LYS A 109 -8.01 11.58 13.54
N GLU A 110 -8.79 10.51 13.49
CA GLU A 110 -8.40 9.25 12.85
C GLU A 110 -8.22 9.41 11.34
N ARG A 111 -9.16 10.08 10.66
CA ARG A 111 -9.03 10.43 9.23
C ARG A 111 -7.77 11.24 8.93
N SER A 112 -7.41 12.19 9.79
CA SER A 112 -6.18 12.98 9.65
C SER A 112 -4.93 12.11 9.78
N LYS A 113 -4.89 11.17 10.72
CA LYS A 113 -3.75 10.25 10.91
C LYS A 113 -3.56 9.32 9.71
N VAL A 114 -4.65 8.86 9.11
CA VAL A 114 -4.63 7.96 7.95
C VAL A 114 -4.22 8.72 6.67
N SER A 115 -4.49 10.02 6.59
CA SER A 115 -4.18 10.82 5.40
C SER A 115 -2.68 10.98 5.13
N SER A 116 -1.84 11.13 6.15
CA SER A 116 -0.40 11.36 5.96
C SER A 116 0.33 10.12 5.42
N PRO A 117 0.11 8.91 5.94
CA PRO A 117 0.80 7.73 5.42
C PRO A 117 0.23 7.25 4.09
N ILE A 118 -1.06 7.48 3.77
CA ILE A 118 -1.57 7.27 2.40
C ILE A 118 -0.76 8.10 1.40
N PHE A 119 -0.47 9.36 1.72
CA PHE A 119 0.30 10.25 0.85
C PHE A 119 1.73 9.73 0.64
N VAL A 120 2.39 9.30 1.71
CA VAL A 120 3.74 8.71 1.64
C VAL A 120 3.73 7.42 0.82
N LEU A 121 2.79 6.51 1.08
CA LEU A 121 2.63 5.26 0.32
C LEU A 121 2.32 5.52 -1.15
N SER A 122 1.51 6.55 -1.49
CA SER A 122 1.27 6.91 -2.89
C SER A 122 2.54 7.40 -3.60
N MET A 123 3.36 8.21 -2.92
CA MET A 123 4.64 8.67 -3.48
C MET A 123 5.63 7.53 -3.66
N GLU A 124 5.71 6.61 -2.70
CA GLU A 124 6.59 5.43 -2.81
C GLU A 124 6.17 4.50 -3.95
N VAL A 125 4.86 4.25 -4.12
CA VAL A 125 4.35 3.41 -5.20
C VAL A 125 4.57 4.05 -6.58
N GLU A 126 4.41 5.38 -6.69
CA GLU A 126 4.72 6.11 -7.93
C GLU A 126 6.22 6.09 -8.25
N GLY A 127 7.10 6.24 -7.24
CA GLY A 127 8.55 6.16 -7.41
C GLY A 127 9.08 4.76 -7.76
N LEU A 128 8.32 3.71 -7.45
CA LEU A 128 8.64 2.32 -7.79
C LEU A 128 8.15 1.92 -9.19
N ASN A 129 7.29 2.72 -9.83
CA ASN A 129 6.80 2.45 -11.18
C ASN A 129 7.82 2.99 -12.20
N PRO A 130 8.61 2.14 -12.90
CA PRO A 130 9.74 2.59 -13.71
C PRO A 130 9.32 3.15 -15.07
N ASN A 131 8.11 3.68 -15.21
CA ASN A 131 7.64 4.23 -16.48
C ASN A 131 8.23 5.63 -16.74
N TYR A 132 9.48 5.62 -17.23
CA TYR A 132 9.94 6.41 -18.37
C TYR A 132 10.51 5.46 -19.43
#